data_AF-A0A133ZW64-F1
#
_entry.id   AF-A0A133ZW64-F1
#
_cell.length_a   1.000
_cell.length_b   1.000
_cell.length_c   1.000
_cell.angle_alpha   90.00
_cell.angle_beta   90.00
_cell.angle_gamma   90.00
#
_symmetry.space_group_name_H-M   'P 1'
#
loop_
_entity.id
_entity.type
_entity.pdbx_description
1 polymer ?
#
loop_
_entity_poly.entity_id
_entity_poly.type
_entity_poly.pdbx_seq_one_letter_code
_entity_poly.pdbx_strand_id
1 'polypeptide(L)'
;KVTVRSIGRVCQTKEGIYFLYRGRLMYMNSVGTEVKEVASDWQPIEGIMIIENNIFCIFRDKLGLYEISMSSNNDYVEGKGNIIEFISGEKDDRFYTDDKYIYCFSNGMLEKYTLDGRKVYSSKVFYEPRPILGIGSTVFNGYSVCINGNQNPYGDVGIDVPCYYIFNWNKVKYKQKRLGRVRYYSEASPWDLFDCYFSKQENIEPYSAWTWKMDYIIRNDKSWWKEEIHDRNVEEYEPVSIKLYDLNPNYYRVLDGYIYFTQRLEITYRDKNYKDKIRITSEGFSEEEKKEVEFKFHPQAMLRAKVED
;
A
#
# COMPACT_ATOMS: atom_id res chain seq x y z
N LYS A 1 6.30 -18.07 -6.99
CA LYS A 1 5.55 -18.31 -5.74
C LYS A 1 5.67 -17.02 -4.92
N VAL A 2 4.56 -16.43 -4.43
CA VAL A 2 4.66 -15.28 -3.51
C VAL A 2 5.22 -15.84 -2.20
N THR A 3 6.39 -15.36 -1.78
CA THR A 3 7.07 -15.87 -0.59
C THR A 3 6.82 -15.04 0.65
N VAL A 4 6.13 -13.90 0.53
CA VAL A 4 5.86 -12.99 1.65
C VAL A 4 4.40 -13.09 2.09
N ARG A 5 4.17 -13.19 3.39
CA ARG A 5 2.85 -13.26 4.05
C ARG A 5 2.71 -12.07 4.99
N SER A 6 1.53 -11.45 5.06
CA SER A 6 1.23 -10.42 6.04
C SER A 6 0.55 -11.00 7.28
N ILE A 7 0.61 -10.29 8.39
CA ILE A 7 -0.23 -10.58 9.54
C ILE A 7 -1.71 -10.49 9.14
N GLY A 8 -2.53 -11.39 9.67
CA GLY A 8 -3.94 -11.50 9.31
C GLY A 8 -4.77 -12.17 10.39
N ARG A 9 -6.04 -12.46 10.11
CA ARG A 9 -6.95 -13.07 11.10
C ARG A 9 -6.96 -14.60 11.08
N VAL A 10 -6.33 -15.21 10.08
CA VAL A 10 -6.29 -16.65 9.85
C VAL A 10 -4.91 -17.03 9.32
N CYS A 11 -4.34 -18.11 9.85
CA CYS A 11 -3.09 -18.68 9.38
C CYS A 11 -3.22 -20.21 9.30
N GLN A 12 -2.99 -20.77 8.11
CA GLN A 12 -2.96 -22.21 7.90
C GLN A 12 -1.54 -22.75 8.07
N THR A 13 -1.42 -23.87 8.77
CA THR A 13 -0.18 -24.61 9.04
C THR A 13 -0.33 -26.06 8.56
N LYS A 14 0.68 -26.92 8.75
CA LYS A 14 0.54 -28.34 8.43
C LYS A 14 -0.33 -29.06 9.47
N GLU A 15 -0.28 -28.59 10.70
CA GLU A 15 -0.92 -29.18 11.87
C GLU A 15 -2.41 -28.81 11.95
N GLY A 16 -2.76 -27.60 11.50
CA GLY A 16 -4.12 -27.10 11.51
C GLY A 16 -4.26 -25.64 11.09
N ILE A 17 -5.36 -25.02 11.50
CA ILE A 17 -5.70 -23.62 11.19
C ILE A 17 -5.78 -22.84 12.49
N TYR A 18 -5.00 -21.77 12.57
CA TYR A 18 -5.09 -20.78 13.63
C TYR A 18 -5.96 -19.63 13.13
N PHE A 19 -6.87 -19.14 13.97
CA PHE A 19 -7.78 -18.06 13.59
C PHE A 19 -8.24 -17.24 14.78
N LEU A 20 -8.66 -16.00 14.50
CA LEU A 20 -9.17 -15.08 15.50
C LEU A 20 -10.70 -15.13 15.57
N TYR A 21 -11.24 -15.40 16.75
CA TYR A 21 -12.67 -15.34 17.03
C TYR A 21 -12.93 -14.45 18.25
N ARG A 22 -13.66 -13.34 18.05
CA ARG A 22 -13.95 -12.34 19.09
C ARG A 22 -12.71 -11.89 19.89
N GLY A 23 -11.60 -11.66 19.18
CA GLY A 23 -10.32 -11.22 19.77
C GLY A 23 -9.50 -12.33 20.45
N ARG A 24 -9.95 -13.59 20.39
CA ARG A 24 -9.25 -14.75 20.96
C ARG A 24 -8.57 -15.57 19.88
N LEU A 25 -7.42 -16.15 20.21
CA LEU A 25 -6.71 -17.06 19.33
C LEU A 25 -7.25 -18.49 19.48
N MET A 26 -7.79 -19.00 18.40
CA MET A 26 -8.33 -20.35 18.29
C MET A 26 -7.44 -21.20 17.38
N TYR A 27 -7.42 -22.51 17.64
CA TYR A 27 -6.82 -23.51 16.77
C TYR A 27 -7.83 -24.57 16.43
N MET A 28 -7.93 -24.88 15.15
CA MET A 28 -8.66 -26.02 14.62
C MET A 28 -7.67 -27.03 14.06
N ASN A 29 -7.83 -28.31 14.42
CA ASN A 29 -6.98 -29.36 13.86
C ASN A 29 -7.17 -29.49 12.33
N SER A 30 -6.23 -30.13 11.65
CA SER A 30 -6.25 -30.29 10.18
C SER A 30 -7.50 -31.02 9.63
N VAL A 31 -8.19 -31.81 10.45
CA VAL A 31 -9.41 -32.56 10.08
C VAL A 31 -10.68 -31.75 10.33
N GLY A 32 -10.61 -30.64 11.06
CA GLY A 32 -11.76 -29.79 11.39
C GLY A 32 -12.68 -30.36 12.47
N THR A 33 -12.23 -31.35 13.23
CA THR A 33 -13.05 -32.03 14.25
C THR A 33 -12.90 -31.43 15.65
N GLU A 34 -11.79 -30.75 15.91
CA GLU A 34 -11.49 -30.18 17.22
C GLU A 34 -11.12 -28.71 17.07
N VAL A 35 -11.73 -27.87 17.90
CA VAL A 35 -11.41 -26.45 18.03
C VAL A 35 -11.09 -26.18 19.49
N LYS A 36 -9.93 -25.58 19.76
CA LYS A 36 -9.49 -25.19 21.10
C LYS A 36 -9.01 -23.75 21.13
N GLU A 37 -9.20 -23.10 22.27
CA GLU A 37 -8.59 -21.80 22.56
C GLU A 37 -7.11 -22.02 22.90
N VAL A 38 -6.22 -21.21 22.31
CA VAL A 38 -4.75 -21.37 22.42
C VAL A 38 -4.14 -20.37 23.39
N ALA A 39 -4.69 -19.15 23.43
CA ALA A 39 -4.25 -18.11 24.35
C ALA A 39 -5.46 -17.26 24.74
N SER A 40 -5.63 -17.07 26.06
CA SER A 40 -6.67 -16.23 26.64
C SER A 40 -6.05 -15.25 27.62
N ASP A 41 -5.69 -14.06 27.16
CA ASP A 41 -5.42 -12.94 28.08
C ASP A 41 -6.02 -11.66 27.53
N TRP A 42 -7.01 -11.16 28.27
CA TRP A 42 -7.69 -9.85 28.39
C TRP A 42 -7.68 -8.80 27.27
N GLN A 43 -6.65 -8.75 26.42
CA GLN A 43 -6.56 -7.81 25.31
C GLN A 43 -6.94 -8.48 23.99
N PRO A 44 -7.90 -7.92 23.24
CA PRO A 44 -8.28 -8.44 21.92
C PRO A 44 -7.08 -8.50 20.98
N ILE A 45 -6.81 -9.69 20.45
CA ILE A 45 -5.85 -9.90 19.36
C ILE A 45 -6.52 -9.46 18.05
N GLU A 46 -5.82 -8.64 17.27
CA GLU A 46 -6.30 -8.11 15.98
C GLU A 46 -5.68 -8.83 14.78
N GLY A 47 -4.49 -9.41 14.96
CA GLY A 47 -3.78 -10.11 13.90
C GLY A 47 -2.81 -11.16 14.44
N ILE A 48 -2.62 -12.21 13.66
CA ILE A 48 -1.73 -13.34 13.93
C ILE A 48 -0.89 -13.67 12.70
N MET A 49 0.30 -14.19 12.96
CA MET A 49 1.24 -14.70 11.96
C MET A 49 2.00 -15.87 12.59
N ILE A 50 2.23 -16.93 11.82
CA ILE A 50 2.96 -18.10 12.31
C ILE A 50 4.19 -18.28 11.44
N ILE A 51 5.34 -18.30 12.09
CA ILE A 51 6.65 -18.56 11.48
C ILE A 51 7.21 -19.79 12.17
N GLU A 52 7.41 -20.86 11.39
CA GLU A 52 7.75 -22.18 11.93
C GLU A 52 6.73 -22.60 13.00
N ASN A 53 7.14 -22.74 14.26
CA ASN A 53 6.29 -23.11 15.39
C ASN A 53 5.93 -21.93 16.30
N ASN A 54 6.42 -20.72 15.99
CA ASN A 54 6.23 -19.54 16.81
C ASN A 54 5.01 -18.76 16.35
N ILE A 55 4.19 -18.34 17.31
CA ILE A 55 2.96 -17.58 17.05
C ILE A 55 3.23 -16.13 17.41
N PHE A 56 3.16 -15.26 16.41
CA PHE A 56 3.26 -13.82 16.58
C PHE A 56 1.87 -13.19 16.51
N CYS A 57 1.64 -12.15 17.33
CA CYS A 57 0.37 -11.45 17.36
C CYS A 57 0.52 -9.94 17.59
N ILE A 58 -0.52 -9.21 17.19
CA ILE A 58 -0.72 -7.80 17.52
C ILE A 58 -1.99 -7.65 18.34
N PHE A 59 -1.97 -6.76 19.33
CA PHE A 59 -3.13 -6.43 20.14
C PHE A 59 -3.72 -5.09 19.70
N ARG A 60 -5.01 -4.92 19.95
CA ARG A 60 -5.72 -3.69 19.62
C ARG A 60 -5.11 -2.42 20.24
N ASP A 61 -4.63 -2.54 21.48
CA ASP A 61 -4.20 -1.40 22.30
C ASP A 61 -2.69 -1.39 22.57
N LYS A 62 -1.90 -2.17 21.80
CA LYS A 62 -0.44 -2.22 21.91
C LYS A 62 0.20 -1.99 20.57
N LEU A 63 1.35 -1.35 20.59
CA LEU A 63 1.96 -0.75 19.40
C LEU A 63 3.05 -1.62 18.74
N GLY A 64 3.33 -2.81 19.28
CA GLY A 64 4.40 -3.72 18.83
C GLY A 64 3.94 -5.11 18.37
N LEU A 65 4.90 -5.96 18.03
CA LEU A 65 4.70 -7.38 17.75
C LEU A 65 5.02 -8.19 18.99
N TYR A 66 4.16 -9.15 19.32
CA TYR A 66 4.32 -10.02 20.48
C TYR A 66 4.44 -11.46 20.03
N GLU A 67 5.21 -12.25 20.76
CA GLU A 67 5.32 -13.69 20.58
C GLU A 67 4.58 -14.40 21.71
N ILE A 68 3.76 -15.39 21.35
CA ILE A 68 3.09 -16.27 22.31
C ILE A 68 3.97 -17.51 22.46
N SER A 69 4.71 -17.56 23.57
CA SER A 69 5.50 -18.74 23.93
C SER A 69 4.61 -19.76 24.64
N MET A 70 4.58 -20.98 24.10
CA MET A 70 3.94 -22.13 24.76
C MET A 70 4.99 -22.79 25.64
N SER A 71 4.90 -22.63 26.96
CA SER A 71 5.81 -23.34 27.86
C SER A 71 5.57 -24.85 27.75
N SER A 72 6.63 -25.61 27.46
CA SER A 72 6.60 -27.08 27.42
C SER A 72 6.69 -27.73 28.80
N ASN A 73 6.66 -26.94 29.88
CA ASN A 73 6.76 -27.46 31.24
C ASN A 73 5.37 -27.81 31.78
N ASN A 74 5.21 -29.11 32.04
CA ASN A 74 4.05 -29.81 32.61
C ASN A 74 3.62 -29.39 34.03
N ASP A 75 3.94 -28.17 34.49
CA ASP A 75 3.38 -27.64 35.72
C ASP A 75 2.09 -26.89 35.40
N TYR A 76 1.04 -27.72 35.30
CA TYR A 76 -0.34 -27.35 35.05
C TYR A 76 -0.86 -26.32 36.07
N VAL A 77 -0.88 -25.06 35.65
CA VAL A 77 -1.98 -24.14 35.94
C VAL A 77 -2.55 -23.75 34.59
N GLU A 78 -3.80 -24.18 34.32
CA GLU A 78 -4.61 -23.88 33.14
C GLU A 78 -4.02 -22.90 32.10
N GLY A 79 -3.44 -23.44 31.02
CA GLY A 79 -3.60 -22.89 29.66
C GLY A 79 -3.12 -21.46 29.38
N LYS A 80 -2.07 -20.95 30.04
CA LYS A 80 -1.52 -19.62 29.73
C LYS A 80 -0.21 -19.70 28.97
N GLY A 81 -0.25 -19.38 27.68
CA GLY A 81 0.96 -19.06 26.92
C GLY A 81 1.55 -17.73 27.42
N ASN A 82 2.86 -17.69 27.66
CA ASN A 82 3.54 -16.45 28.05
C ASN A 82 3.64 -15.54 26.83
N ILE A 83 3.04 -14.36 26.90
CA ILE A 83 3.11 -13.33 25.86
C ILE A 83 4.32 -12.43 26.14
N ILE A 84 5.28 -12.40 25.22
CA ILE A 84 6.51 -11.63 25.33
C ILE A 84 6.53 -10.58 24.21
N GLU A 85 6.89 -9.34 24.53
CA GLU A 85 7.11 -8.33 23.49
C GLU A 85 8.33 -8.70 22.67
N PHE A 86 8.13 -8.84 21.36
CA PHE A 86 9.15 -9.32 20.43
C PHE A 86 9.78 -8.18 19.63
N ILE A 87 8.94 -7.30 19.08
CA ILE A 87 9.38 -6.03 18.47
C ILE A 87 8.61 -4.90 19.14
N SER A 88 9.34 -4.01 19.80
CA SER A 88 8.78 -2.87 20.53
C SER A 88 8.60 -1.62 19.67
N GLY A 89 7.84 -0.67 20.21
CA GLY A 89 7.64 0.66 19.67
C GLY A 89 6.58 0.72 18.58
N GLU A 90 6.12 1.94 18.29
CA GLU A 90 5.02 2.20 17.35
C GLU A 90 5.37 1.80 15.93
N LYS A 91 4.50 0.95 15.38
CA LYS A 91 4.56 0.48 14.00
C LYS A 91 3.41 1.07 13.21
N ASP A 92 3.75 1.53 12.02
CA ASP A 92 2.91 2.40 11.21
C ASP A 92 1.88 1.63 10.37
N ASP A 93 2.11 0.33 10.17
CA ASP A 93 1.31 -0.57 9.32
C ASP A 93 1.45 -2.02 9.81
N ARG A 94 1.03 -2.97 8.98
CA ARG A 94 1.11 -4.41 9.16
C ARG A 94 2.55 -4.94 9.21
N PHE A 95 2.66 -6.08 9.89
CA PHE A 95 3.85 -6.92 9.84
C PHE A 95 3.79 -7.88 8.65
N TYR A 96 4.93 -8.15 8.04
CA TYR A 96 5.12 -9.09 6.94
C TYR A 96 6.25 -10.06 7.27
N THR A 97 6.25 -11.25 6.65
CA THR A 97 7.32 -12.24 6.79
C THR A 97 7.57 -12.99 5.48
N ASP A 98 8.83 -13.30 5.20
CA ASP A 98 9.24 -14.26 4.16
C ASP A 98 9.71 -15.61 4.74
N ASP A 99 9.31 -15.89 5.98
CA ASP A 99 9.74 -17.01 6.83
C ASP A 99 11.21 -16.98 7.26
N LYS A 100 11.98 -15.96 6.86
CA LYS A 100 13.37 -15.74 7.28
C LYS A 100 13.55 -14.46 8.07
N TYR A 101 12.73 -13.46 7.77
CA TYR A 101 12.75 -12.15 8.38
C TYR A 101 11.33 -11.62 8.60
N ILE A 102 11.18 -10.79 9.62
CA ILE A 102 9.97 -10.00 9.87
C ILE A 102 10.22 -8.58 9.35
N TYR A 103 9.21 -8.01 8.70
CA TYR A 103 9.25 -6.67 8.12
C TYR A 103 8.10 -5.85 8.70
N CYS A 104 8.35 -4.60 9.02
CA CYS A 104 7.31 -3.65 9.44
C CYS A 104 7.72 -2.22 9.09
N PHE A 105 6.77 -1.30 9.12
CA PHE A 105 7.05 0.12 8.98
C PHE A 105 7.09 0.77 10.36
N SER A 106 8.07 1.62 10.61
CA SER A 106 8.19 2.38 11.84
C SER A 106 8.71 3.78 11.55
N ASN A 107 7.98 4.80 11.99
CA ASN A 107 8.25 6.21 11.69
C ASN A 107 8.56 6.44 10.21
N GLY A 108 7.73 5.85 9.37
CA GLY A 108 7.79 5.98 7.94
C GLY A 108 8.84 5.16 7.21
N MET A 109 9.62 4.35 7.91
CA MET A 109 10.70 3.59 7.29
C MET A 109 10.41 2.10 7.36
N LEU A 110 10.66 1.38 6.26
CA LEU A 110 10.65 -0.07 6.28
C LEU A 110 11.80 -0.59 7.12
N GLU A 111 11.49 -1.28 8.21
CA GLU A 111 12.43 -1.99 9.06
C GLU A 111 12.38 -3.49 8.77
N LYS A 112 13.53 -4.14 8.92
CA LYS A 112 13.69 -5.59 8.77
C LYS A 112 14.33 -6.16 10.02
N TYR A 113 13.73 -7.22 10.53
CA TYR A 113 14.10 -7.92 11.75
C TYR A 113 14.38 -9.39 11.47
N THR A 114 15.34 -9.92 12.19
CA THR A 114 15.60 -11.36 12.30
C THR A 114 14.55 -12.05 13.16
N LEU A 115 14.47 -13.38 13.09
CA LEU A 115 13.53 -14.17 13.90
C LEU A 115 13.92 -14.26 15.38
N ASP A 116 15.06 -13.67 15.80
CA ASP A 116 15.41 -13.41 17.20
C ASP A 116 15.19 -11.94 17.61
N GLY A 117 14.49 -11.16 16.79
CA GLY A 117 14.06 -9.80 17.13
C GLY A 117 15.11 -8.71 16.90
N ARG A 118 16.27 -9.02 16.33
CA ARG A 118 17.30 -8.01 16.02
C ARG A 118 16.98 -7.28 14.72
N LYS A 119 16.93 -5.96 14.75
CA LYS A 119 16.84 -5.12 13.56
C LYS A 119 18.13 -5.21 12.74
N VAL A 120 18.02 -5.58 11.47
CA VAL A 120 19.16 -5.75 10.53
C VAL A 120 19.13 -4.78 9.36
N TYR A 121 18.01 -4.11 9.13
CA TYR A 121 17.89 -3.06 8.10
C TYR A 121 16.80 -2.05 8.48
N SER A 122 17.01 -0.80 8.05
CA SER A 122 15.99 0.24 7.98
C SER A 122 16.14 0.98 6.66
N SER A 123 15.02 1.25 5.99
CA SER A 123 15.00 1.95 4.72
C SER A 123 15.43 3.40 4.88
N LYS A 124 16.05 3.92 3.83
CA LYS A 124 16.31 5.36 3.69
C LYS A 124 15.15 6.09 3.01
N VAL A 125 14.12 5.36 2.59
CA VAL A 125 12.90 5.93 2.03
C VAL A 125 11.94 6.19 3.19
N PHE A 126 11.66 7.46 3.43
CA PHE A 126 10.60 7.88 4.34
C PHE A 126 9.25 7.82 3.61
N TYR A 127 8.26 7.29 4.31
CA TYR A 127 6.86 7.19 3.95
C TYR A 127 6.08 7.84 5.09
N GLU A 128 5.23 8.83 4.86
CA GLU A 128 4.31 9.22 5.94
C GLU A 128 3.14 8.23 5.97
N PRO A 129 3.01 7.39 7.02
CA PRO A 129 1.80 6.61 7.20
C PRO A 129 0.57 7.48 7.29
N ARG A 130 -0.46 7.16 6.50
CA ARG A 130 -1.79 7.74 6.70
C ARG A 130 -2.58 6.80 7.62
N PRO A 131 -2.76 7.13 8.90
CA PRO A 131 -3.24 6.18 9.92
C PRO A 131 -4.70 5.75 9.72
N ILE A 132 -5.49 6.49 8.94
CA ILE A 132 -6.96 6.44 9.02
C ILE A 132 -7.59 5.29 8.20
N LEU A 133 -6.86 4.60 7.31
CA LEU A 133 -7.47 3.62 6.39
C LEU A 133 -6.66 2.33 6.10
N GLY A 134 -5.60 2.03 6.85
CA GLY A 134 -4.77 0.84 6.57
C GLY A 134 -4.06 0.90 5.20
N ILE A 135 -3.86 2.12 4.70
CA ILE A 135 -3.15 2.42 3.46
C ILE A 135 -1.65 2.45 3.79
N GLY A 136 -1.06 1.27 3.94
CA GLY A 136 0.37 1.11 4.15
C GLY A 136 1.04 0.16 3.15
N SER A 137 2.23 0.58 2.77
CA SER A 137 3.21 -0.08 1.90
C SER A 137 3.18 -1.61 1.88
N THR A 138 3.42 -2.22 0.70
CA THR A 138 3.47 -3.69 0.54
C THR A 138 4.90 -4.18 0.45
N VAL A 139 5.27 -5.18 1.27
CA VAL A 139 6.53 -5.93 1.14
C VAL A 139 6.27 -7.23 0.37
N PHE A 140 7.10 -7.55 -0.62
CA PHE A 140 7.00 -8.77 -1.42
C PHE A 140 8.33 -9.16 -2.06
N ASN A 141 8.66 -10.45 -2.10
CA ASN A 141 9.81 -11.02 -2.82
C ASN A 141 11.14 -10.21 -2.72
N GLY A 142 11.47 -9.67 -1.54
CA GLY A 142 12.68 -8.87 -1.34
C GLY A 142 12.61 -7.43 -1.83
N TYR A 143 11.42 -6.94 -2.19
CA TYR A 143 11.09 -5.57 -2.54
C TYR A 143 10.03 -5.02 -1.59
N SER A 144 9.90 -3.70 -1.56
CA SER A 144 8.76 -3.02 -0.99
C SER A 144 8.30 -1.90 -1.89
N VAL A 145 6.98 -1.72 -1.98
CA VAL A 145 6.35 -0.60 -2.70
C VAL A 145 5.55 0.21 -1.69
N CYS A 146 5.84 1.50 -1.60
CA CYS A 146 5.24 2.43 -0.67
C CYS A 146 4.72 3.68 -1.41
N ILE A 147 3.59 4.25 -0.98
CA ILE A 147 3.18 5.59 -1.43
C ILE A 147 3.75 6.60 -0.45
N ASN A 148 4.51 7.57 -0.93
CA ASN A 148 5.04 8.61 -0.05
C ASN A 148 3.95 9.62 0.31
N GLY A 149 3.59 9.69 1.59
CA GLY A 149 2.73 10.74 2.13
C GLY A 149 3.54 12.00 2.50
N ASN A 150 3.01 13.16 2.11
CA ASN A 150 3.25 14.53 2.60
C ASN A 150 4.68 15.13 2.66
N GLN A 151 5.77 14.38 2.87
CA GLN A 151 7.13 14.95 2.86
C GLN A 151 7.75 15.05 1.46
N ASN A 152 7.13 14.42 0.48
CA ASN A 152 7.39 14.67 -0.93
C ASN A 152 6.12 15.22 -1.58
N PRO A 153 6.07 16.50 -1.97
CA PRO A 153 4.89 17.09 -2.61
C PRO A 153 4.55 16.43 -3.96
N TYR A 154 5.46 15.62 -4.54
CA TYR A 154 5.22 14.84 -5.75
C TYR A 154 4.52 13.49 -5.49
N GLY A 155 4.29 13.11 -4.23
CA GLY A 155 3.53 11.92 -3.83
C GLY A 155 4.04 10.60 -4.41
N ASP A 156 5.33 10.49 -4.70
CA ASP A 156 5.88 9.38 -5.48
C ASP A 156 5.61 8.01 -4.85
N VAL A 157 5.38 7.00 -5.70
CA VAL A 157 5.51 5.61 -5.27
C VAL A 157 7.00 5.29 -5.15
N GLY A 158 7.44 5.03 -3.94
CA GLY A 158 8.78 4.53 -3.64
C GLY A 158 8.85 3.03 -3.82
N ILE A 159 9.88 2.56 -4.54
CA ILE A 159 10.24 1.15 -4.59
C ILE A 159 11.61 0.99 -3.94
N ASP A 160 11.65 0.16 -2.90
CA ASP A 160 12.86 -0.15 -2.14
C ASP A 160 13.15 -1.66 -2.15
N VAL A 161 14.41 -2.02 -1.89
CA VAL A 161 14.91 -3.40 -1.89
C VAL A 161 15.52 -3.68 -0.50
N PRO A 162 14.75 -4.22 0.47
CA PRO A 162 15.24 -4.49 1.82
C PRO A 162 16.27 -5.64 1.93
N CYS A 163 16.67 -6.26 0.82
CA CYS A 163 17.64 -7.34 0.78
C CYS A 163 19.00 -6.86 0.26
N TYR A 164 20.05 -6.93 1.08
CA TYR A 164 21.43 -6.73 0.62
C TYR A 164 22.35 -7.91 0.90
N TYR A 165 23.31 -8.04 -0.02
CA TYR A 165 24.41 -9.01 -0.20
C TYR A 165 24.05 -10.38 -0.79
N ILE A 166 24.07 -10.50 -2.12
CA ILE A 166 24.57 -11.73 -2.75
C ILE A 166 26.07 -11.50 -2.97
N PHE A 167 26.89 -12.22 -2.20
CA PHE A 167 28.32 -12.37 -2.46
C PHE A 167 28.50 -13.07 -3.83
N ASN A 168 28.49 -12.28 -4.89
CA ASN A 168 29.17 -12.62 -6.14
C ASN A 168 29.76 -11.33 -6.73
N TRP A 169 30.90 -10.97 -6.13
CA TRP A 169 32.00 -10.09 -6.53
C TRP A 169 31.88 -8.86 -7.44
N ASN A 170 30.77 -8.42 -8.05
CA ASN A 170 30.83 -7.22 -8.91
C ASN A 170 29.54 -6.39 -9.13
N LYS A 171 28.52 -6.40 -8.25
CA LYS A 171 27.38 -5.46 -8.39
C LYS A 171 26.88 -4.93 -7.05
N VAL A 172 27.11 -3.64 -6.79
CA VAL A 172 26.37 -2.84 -5.80
C VAL A 172 25.36 -1.98 -6.58
N LYS A 173 24.06 -2.19 -6.36
CA LYS A 173 23.02 -1.29 -6.89
C LYS A 173 22.02 -0.95 -5.77
N TYR A 174 22.24 0.19 -5.12
CA TYR A 174 21.21 0.92 -4.38
C TYR A 174 20.70 2.03 -5.32
N LYS A 175 19.71 1.73 -6.17
CA LYS A 175 19.02 2.79 -6.93
C LYS A 175 17.58 2.81 -6.47
N GLN A 176 17.28 3.77 -5.59
CA GLN A 176 15.90 4.12 -5.24
C GLN A 176 15.15 4.42 -6.54
N LYS A 177 14.00 3.80 -6.75
CA LYS A 177 13.11 4.13 -7.86
C LYS A 177 11.88 4.81 -7.31
N ARG A 178 11.70 6.07 -7.71
CA ARG A 178 10.49 6.85 -7.46
C ARG A 178 9.69 6.89 -8.75
N LEU A 179 8.43 6.50 -8.68
CA LEU A 179 7.48 6.69 -9.76
C LEU A 179 6.66 7.93 -9.44
N GLY A 180 6.75 8.93 -10.33
CA GLY A 180 5.95 10.15 -10.25
C GLY A 180 4.47 9.82 -10.08
N ARG A 181 3.81 10.44 -9.10
CA ARG A 181 2.39 10.20 -8.83
C ARG A 181 1.49 10.75 -9.91
N VAL A 182 1.86 11.84 -10.55
CA VAL A 182 1.02 12.59 -11.48
C VAL A 182 1.77 12.89 -12.77
N ARG A 183 1.08 12.73 -13.89
CA ARG A 183 1.48 13.28 -15.20
C ARG A 183 0.41 14.26 -15.66
N TYR A 184 0.86 15.45 -16.07
CA TYR A 184 0.00 16.48 -16.65
C TYR A 184 0.14 16.49 -18.18
N TYR A 185 -0.99 16.66 -18.85
CA TYR A 185 -1.09 16.77 -20.31
C TYR A 185 -1.69 18.11 -20.75
N SER A 186 -2.21 18.90 -19.80
CA SER A 186 -2.55 20.32 -19.95
C SER A 186 -2.31 21.07 -18.63
N GLU A 187 -2.63 22.36 -18.60
CA GLU A 187 -2.46 23.21 -17.41
C GLU A 187 -3.21 22.61 -16.19
N ALA A 188 -2.51 22.47 -15.07
CA ALA A 188 -3.09 21.98 -13.81
C ALA A 188 -4.28 22.85 -13.37
N SER A 189 -5.20 22.28 -12.58
CA SER A 189 -6.38 23.02 -12.12
C SER A 189 -5.97 24.24 -11.28
N PRO A 190 -6.60 25.42 -11.46
CA PRO A 190 -6.36 26.57 -10.58
C PRO A 190 -6.63 26.28 -9.10
N TRP A 191 -7.54 25.34 -8.80
CA TRP A 191 -7.86 24.87 -7.45
C TRP A 191 -7.06 23.66 -6.98
N ASP A 192 -6.17 23.13 -7.80
CA ASP A 192 -5.25 22.07 -7.38
C ASP A 192 -4.10 22.69 -6.56
N LEU A 193 -4.43 23.53 -5.55
CA LEU A 193 -3.51 24.37 -4.75
C LEU A 193 -2.33 23.61 -4.13
N PHE A 194 -2.52 22.32 -3.85
CA PHE A 194 -1.47 21.44 -3.33
C PHE A 194 -0.54 20.87 -4.41
N ASP A 195 -1.08 20.60 -5.60
CA ASP A 195 -0.30 20.06 -6.73
C ASP A 195 0.32 21.20 -7.58
N CYS A 196 -0.27 22.39 -7.63
CA CYS A 196 0.18 23.53 -8.44
C CYS A 196 1.29 24.37 -7.78
N TYR A 197 1.51 24.25 -6.47
CA TYR A 197 2.66 24.90 -5.80
C TYR A 197 4.02 24.26 -6.19
N PHE A 198 4.00 23.02 -6.68
CA PHE A 198 5.21 22.26 -7.03
C PHE A 198 5.22 21.70 -8.46
N SER A 199 4.07 21.68 -9.17
CA SER A 199 4.06 21.50 -10.62
C SER A 199 4.36 22.84 -11.30
N LYS A 200 5.64 23.09 -11.59
CA LYS A 200 5.94 24.07 -12.62
C LYS A 200 5.19 23.67 -13.90
N GLN A 201 4.54 24.62 -14.55
CA GLN A 201 3.93 24.48 -15.89
C GLN A 201 4.89 23.87 -16.95
N GLU A 202 6.19 23.73 -16.63
CA GLU A 202 7.27 23.18 -17.45
C GLU A 202 7.22 21.64 -17.66
N ASN A 203 6.32 20.90 -17.00
CA ASN A 203 6.24 19.42 -17.09
C ASN A 203 4.96 18.89 -17.78
N ILE A 204 4.38 19.66 -18.71
CA ILE A 204 3.29 19.15 -19.56
C ILE A 204 3.88 18.16 -20.56
N GLU A 205 3.46 16.90 -20.47
CA GLU A 205 3.90 15.85 -21.38
C GLU A 205 2.99 15.75 -22.62
N PRO A 206 3.54 15.43 -23.80
CA PRO A 206 2.71 15.06 -24.94
C PRO A 206 1.97 13.74 -24.67
N TYR A 207 0.85 13.53 -25.37
CA TYR A 207 0.08 12.30 -25.21
C TYR A 207 0.91 11.11 -25.72
N SER A 208 1.21 10.19 -24.82
CA SER A 208 1.80 8.90 -25.20
C SER A 208 0.78 8.02 -25.92
N ALA A 209 1.23 7.00 -26.64
CA ALA A 209 0.34 6.00 -27.24
C ALA A 209 -0.57 5.32 -26.19
N TRP A 210 -0.08 5.17 -24.96
CA TRP A 210 -0.87 4.64 -23.86
C TRP A 210 -1.96 5.63 -23.40
N THR A 211 -1.62 6.92 -23.29
CA THR A 211 -2.57 8.00 -22.93
C THR A 211 -3.67 8.10 -23.97
N TRP A 212 -3.33 8.09 -25.26
CA TRP A 212 -4.29 8.06 -26.37
C TRP A 212 -5.25 6.88 -26.29
N LYS A 213 -4.72 5.68 -26.00
CA LYS A 213 -5.55 4.48 -25.85
C LYS A 213 -6.51 4.59 -24.67
N MET A 214 -6.04 5.10 -23.53
CA MET A 214 -6.90 5.29 -22.35
C MET A 214 -8.01 6.32 -22.63
N ASP A 215 -7.66 7.45 -23.26
CA ASP A 215 -8.64 8.47 -23.65
C ASP A 215 -9.67 7.92 -24.62
N TYR A 216 -9.23 7.19 -25.65
CA TYR A 216 -10.13 6.50 -26.59
C TYR A 216 -11.09 5.53 -25.89
N ILE A 217 -10.59 4.69 -24.97
CA ILE A 217 -11.43 3.75 -24.23
C ILE A 217 -12.47 4.51 -23.41
N ILE A 218 -12.07 5.53 -22.65
CA ILE A 218 -12.98 6.31 -21.80
C ILE A 218 -14.07 6.98 -22.63
N ARG A 219 -13.74 7.54 -23.79
CA ARG A 219 -14.71 8.22 -24.67
C ARG A 219 -15.71 7.26 -25.32
N ASN A 220 -15.27 6.05 -25.65
CA ASN A 220 -16.09 5.12 -26.46
C ASN A 220 -16.79 4.03 -25.63
N ASP A 221 -16.28 3.71 -24.44
CA ASP A 221 -16.86 2.72 -23.53
C ASP A 221 -17.65 3.40 -22.42
N LYS A 222 -18.94 3.63 -22.67
CA LYS A 222 -19.86 4.29 -21.72
C LYS A 222 -20.07 3.50 -20.42
N SER A 223 -19.61 2.25 -20.31
CA SER A 223 -19.69 1.49 -19.05
C SER A 223 -18.82 2.10 -17.94
N TRP A 224 -17.85 2.93 -18.30
CA TRP A 224 -17.01 3.67 -17.35
C TRP A 224 -17.67 4.95 -16.84
N TRP A 225 -18.76 5.39 -17.49
CA TRP A 225 -19.40 6.67 -17.19
C TRP A 225 -20.26 6.51 -15.95
N LYS A 226 -20.09 7.45 -15.02
CA LYS A 226 -21.03 7.63 -13.91
C LYS A 226 -22.20 8.49 -14.40
N GLU A 227 -23.33 8.42 -13.69
CA GLU A 227 -24.53 9.24 -13.94
C GLU A 227 -24.18 10.72 -14.20
N GLU A 228 -23.23 11.27 -13.43
CA GLU A 228 -22.74 12.65 -13.51
C GLU A 228 -22.14 13.07 -14.87
N ILE A 229 -21.76 12.13 -15.74
CA ILE A 229 -21.10 12.38 -17.03
C ILE A 229 -22.02 12.02 -18.22
N HIS A 230 -23.10 11.26 -18.00
CA HIS A 230 -23.96 10.79 -19.08
C HIS A 230 -24.62 11.92 -19.89
N ASP A 231 -24.88 13.05 -19.25
CA ASP A 231 -25.49 14.23 -19.88
C ASP A 231 -24.46 15.23 -20.45
N ARG A 232 -23.16 14.93 -20.35
CA ARG A 232 -22.08 15.82 -20.81
C ARG A 232 -21.64 15.51 -22.23
N ASN A 233 -21.30 16.56 -22.97
CA ASN A 233 -20.59 16.42 -24.23
C ASN A 233 -19.09 16.21 -23.97
N VAL A 234 -18.66 14.95 -23.84
CA VAL A 234 -17.27 14.60 -23.51
C VAL A 234 -16.24 15.14 -24.52
N GLU A 235 -16.65 15.47 -25.75
CA GLU A 235 -15.79 16.10 -26.77
C GLU A 235 -15.38 17.54 -26.43
N GLU A 236 -16.13 18.23 -25.57
CA GLU A 236 -15.79 19.56 -25.05
C GLU A 236 -14.70 19.50 -23.96
N TYR A 237 -14.37 18.31 -23.49
CA TYR A 237 -13.40 18.10 -22.42
C TYR A 237 -12.10 17.52 -22.98
N GLU A 238 -10.97 17.92 -22.38
CA GLU A 238 -9.64 17.37 -22.65
C GLU A 238 -9.06 16.70 -21.39
N PRO A 239 -8.29 15.60 -21.54
CA PRO A 239 -7.61 15.01 -20.40
C PRO A 239 -6.51 15.94 -19.91
N VAL A 240 -6.58 16.27 -18.62
CA VAL A 240 -5.66 17.18 -17.93
C VAL A 240 -4.52 16.42 -17.28
N SER A 241 -4.83 15.33 -16.58
CA SER A 241 -3.82 14.58 -15.84
C SER A 241 -4.20 13.13 -15.62
N ILE A 242 -3.18 12.31 -15.40
CA ILE A 242 -3.33 10.95 -14.89
C ILE A 242 -2.51 10.86 -13.60
N LYS A 243 -3.21 10.58 -12.51
CA LYS A 243 -2.66 10.46 -11.15
C LYS A 243 -2.74 8.99 -10.72
N LEU A 244 -1.74 8.50 -10.01
CA LEU A 244 -1.87 7.31 -9.19
C LEU A 244 -2.77 7.69 -8.02
N TYR A 245 -3.89 6.98 -7.87
CA TYR A 245 -4.84 7.23 -6.80
C TYR A 245 -4.19 6.97 -5.44
N ASP A 246 -4.68 7.62 -4.39
CA ASP A 246 -4.11 7.55 -3.04
C ASP A 246 -4.46 6.23 -2.31
N LEU A 247 -4.27 5.10 -2.98
CA LEU A 247 -4.50 3.75 -2.46
C LEU A 247 -3.28 2.90 -2.71
N ASN A 248 -3.04 1.90 -1.86
CA ASN A 248 -1.89 1.02 -2.05
C ASN A 248 -1.94 0.25 -3.37
N PRO A 249 -0.79 0.11 -4.06
CA PRO A 249 -0.69 -0.77 -5.19
C PRO A 249 -0.81 -2.22 -4.74
N ASN A 250 -1.61 -3.02 -5.45
CA ASN A 250 -1.68 -4.46 -5.23
C ASN A 250 -0.60 -5.14 -6.05
N TYR A 251 0.43 -5.66 -5.37
CA TYR A 251 1.48 -6.42 -6.01
C TYR A 251 0.94 -7.63 -6.77
N TYR A 252 1.53 -7.90 -7.95
CA TYR A 252 1.21 -9.07 -8.76
C TYR A 252 2.38 -10.05 -8.86
N ARG A 253 3.50 -9.65 -9.49
CA ARG A 253 4.71 -10.50 -9.62
C ARG A 253 5.95 -9.69 -9.98
N VAL A 254 7.13 -10.28 -9.81
CA VAL A 254 8.37 -9.81 -10.45
C VAL A 254 8.67 -10.73 -11.63
N LEU A 255 8.92 -10.14 -12.81
CA LEU A 255 9.25 -10.88 -14.03
C LEU A 255 10.15 -10.02 -14.92
N ASP A 256 11.22 -10.60 -15.46
CA ASP A 256 12.17 -9.96 -16.40
C ASP A 256 12.72 -8.61 -15.93
N GLY A 257 13.05 -8.50 -14.64
CA GLY A 257 13.55 -7.25 -14.06
C GLY A 257 12.50 -6.17 -13.85
N TYR A 258 11.20 -6.49 -13.97
CA TYR A 258 10.08 -5.59 -13.68
C TYR A 258 9.25 -6.10 -12.50
N ILE A 259 8.84 -5.17 -11.65
CA ILE A 259 7.74 -5.39 -10.70
C ILE A 259 6.44 -5.03 -11.40
N TYR A 260 5.49 -5.96 -11.39
CA TYR A 260 4.13 -5.76 -11.85
C TYR A 260 3.21 -5.60 -10.64
N PHE A 261 2.34 -4.59 -10.70
CA PHE A 261 1.36 -4.31 -9.67
C PHE A 261 0.12 -3.66 -10.30
N THR A 262 -1.04 -3.87 -9.69
CA THR A 262 -2.23 -3.13 -10.08
C THR A 262 -2.40 -1.91 -9.20
N GLN A 263 -2.83 -0.81 -9.79
CA GLN A 263 -3.07 0.43 -9.07
C GLN A 263 -4.29 1.13 -9.62
N ARG A 264 -5.08 1.73 -8.72
CA ARG A 264 -6.17 2.60 -9.14
C ARG A 264 -5.57 3.92 -9.62
N LEU A 265 -6.04 4.39 -10.76
CA LEU A 265 -5.67 5.68 -11.31
C LEU A 265 -6.78 6.71 -11.02
N GLU A 266 -6.46 7.99 -11.17
CA GLU A 266 -7.41 9.08 -11.32
C GLU A 266 -7.07 9.83 -12.60
N ILE A 267 -8.01 9.87 -13.54
CA ILE A 267 -7.87 10.53 -14.83
C ILE A 267 -8.80 11.73 -14.81
N THR A 268 -8.22 12.93 -14.85
CA THR A 268 -8.96 14.19 -14.79
C THR A 268 -9.19 14.71 -16.19
N TYR A 269 -10.43 15.11 -16.47
CA TYR A 269 -10.83 15.79 -17.69
C TYR A 269 -11.43 17.14 -17.35
N ARG A 270 -11.08 18.16 -18.13
CA ARG A 270 -11.60 19.52 -17.95
C ARG A 270 -12.14 20.05 -19.25
N ASP A 271 -13.21 20.83 -19.12
CA ASP A 271 -13.81 21.60 -20.19
C ASP A 271 -12.76 22.54 -20.82
N LYS A 272 -12.63 22.50 -22.14
CA LYS A 272 -11.66 23.32 -22.90
C LYS A 272 -11.87 24.82 -22.68
N ASN A 273 -13.10 25.24 -22.36
CA ASN A 273 -13.51 26.62 -22.13
C ASN A 273 -13.84 26.90 -20.66
N TYR A 274 -13.32 26.11 -19.72
CA TYR A 274 -13.63 26.26 -18.28
C TYR A 274 -13.41 27.67 -17.73
N LYS A 275 -12.45 28.42 -18.29
CA LYS A 275 -12.13 29.79 -17.85
C LYS A 275 -13.31 30.76 -18.01
N ASP A 276 -14.21 30.50 -18.96
CA ASP A 276 -15.41 31.29 -19.19
C ASP A 276 -16.57 30.88 -18.27
N LYS A 277 -16.50 29.67 -17.69
CA LYS A 277 -17.56 29.04 -16.90
C LYS A 277 -17.35 29.19 -15.39
N ILE A 278 -16.15 29.59 -14.96
CA ILE A 278 -15.80 29.66 -13.53
C ILE A 278 -15.68 31.10 -13.07
N ARG A 279 -16.24 31.38 -11.90
CA ARG A 279 -16.11 32.69 -11.25
C ARG A 279 -15.01 32.62 -10.20
N ILE A 280 -13.97 33.43 -10.36
CA ILE A 280 -12.96 33.59 -9.32
C ILE A 280 -13.50 34.58 -8.29
N THR A 281 -13.76 34.09 -7.08
CA THR A 281 -14.18 34.94 -5.94
C THR A 281 -13.03 35.12 -4.94
N SER A 282 -13.17 36.08 -4.02
CA SER A 282 -12.22 36.25 -2.91
C SER A 282 -12.12 35.03 -1.99
N GLU A 283 -13.13 34.16 -2.00
CA GLU A 283 -13.19 32.91 -1.21
C GLU A 283 -12.61 31.70 -1.97
N GLY A 284 -12.17 31.90 -3.23
CA GLY A 284 -11.67 30.83 -4.11
C GLY A 284 -12.73 30.31 -5.07
N PHE A 285 -12.75 29.00 -5.27
CA PHE A 285 -13.55 28.28 -6.27
C PHE A 285 -14.64 27.41 -5.61
N SER A 286 -15.89 27.48 -6.08
CA SER A 286 -16.98 26.61 -5.59
C SER A 286 -16.78 25.16 -6.03
N GLU A 287 -17.14 24.20 -5.17
CA GLU A 287 -17.08 22.76 -5.51
C GLU A 287 -18.11 22.38 -6.58
N GLU A 288 -19.25 23.06 -6.64
CA GLU A 288 -20.26 22.89 -7.67
C GLU A 288 -19.73 23.33 -9.05
N GLU A 289 -19.12 24.52 -9.12
CA GLU A 289 -18.50 25.03 -10.36
C GLU A 289 -17.39 24.10 -10.85
N LYS A 290 -16.56 23.57 -9.92
CA LYS A 290 -15.52 22.58 -10.25
C LYS A 290 -16.12 21.31 -10.85
N LYS A 291 -17.24 20.81 -10.30
CA LYS A 291 -17.91 19.61 -10.82
C LYS A 291 -18.53 19.84 -12.19
N GLU A 292 -18.98 21.05 -12.52
CA GLU A 292 -19.52 21.34 -13.85
C GLU A 292 -18.43 21.31 -14.93
N VAL A 293 -17.26 21.85 -14.63
CA VAL A 293 -16.17 22.03 -15.60
C VAL A 293 -15.12 20.91 -15.57
N GLU A 294 -15.13 20.05 -14.56
CA GLU A 294 -14.17 18.95 -14.41
C GLU A 294 -14.89 17.66 -14.01
N PHE A 295 -14.44 16.53 -14.56
CA PHE A 295 -14.84 15.21 -14.09
C PHE A 295 -13.64 14.26 -14.05
N LYS A 296 -13.80 13.18 -13.29
CA LYS A 296 -12.72 12.25 -12.98
C LYS A 296 -13.15 10.80 -13.20
N PHE A 297 -12.27 10.02 -13.81
CA PHE A 297 -12.40 8.58 -13.95
C PHE A 297 -11.38 7.85 -13.07
N HIS A 298 -11.76 6.71 -12.50
CA HIS A 298 -10.90 5.99 -11.56
C HIS A 298 -10.63 4.54 -11.94
N PRO A 299 -9.98 4.27 -13.09
CA PRO A 299 -9.77 2.90 -13.57
C PRO A 299 -8.71 2.15 -12.77
N GLN A 300 -8.85 0.83 -12.68
CA GLN A 300 -7.79 -0.04 -12.20
C GLN A 300 -6.87 -0.40 -13.37
N ALA A 301 -5.57 -0.15 -13.24
CA ALA A 301 -4.58 -0.45 -14.27
C ALA A 301 -3.49 -1.39 -13.75
N MET A 302 -3.02 -2.29 -14.62
CA MET A 302 -1.78 -3.04 -14.38
C MET A 302 -0.59 -2.17 -14.81
N LEU A 303 0.27 -1.84 -13.86
CA LEU A 303 1.48 -1.05 -14.06
C LEU A 303 2.71 -1.94 -13.89
N ARG A 304 3.83 -1.49 -14.44
CA ARG A 304 5.13 -2.12 -14.21
C ARG A 304 6.21 -1.09 -13.95
N ALA A 305 7.10 -1.39 -13.02
CA ALA A 305 8.29 -0.60 -12.76
C ALA A 305 9.53 -1.46 -13.02
N LYS A 306 10.42 -0.97 -13.87
CA LYS A 306 11.72 -1.62 -14.12
C LYS A 306 12.52 -1.50 -12.84
N VAL A 307 12.94 -2.59 -12.21
CA VAL A 307 13.79 -2.59 -11.02
C VAL A 307 15.24 -2.91 -11.31
N GLU A 308 15.49 -3.75 -12.32
CA GLU A 308 16.84 -4.07 -12.78
C GLU A 308 17.20 -3.17 -13.97
N ASP A 309 18.34 -2.46 -13.92
CA ASP A 309 18.92 -1.78 -15.10
C ASP A 309 19.77 -2.77 -15.90
#